data_AF-A0A377NHW9-F1
#
_entry.id   AF-A0A377NHW9-F1
#
_cell.length_a   1.000
_cell.length_b   1.000
_cell.length_c   1.000
_cell.angle_alpha   90.00
_cell.angle_beta   90.00
_cell.angle_gamma   90.00
#
_symmetry.space_group_name_H-M   'P 1'
#
loop_
_entity.id
_entity.type
_entity.pdbx_description
1 polymer ?
#
loop_
_entity_poly.entity_id
_entity_poly.type
_entity_poly.pdbx_seq_one_letter_code
_entity_poly.pdbx_strand_id
1 'polypeptide(L)'
;MEAGLAAAGLSASFTGPMPTPAVAYLTRTFRAEAGIVISASHNPYYDNGIKFFSIDGTKLPDDVEEAIEAEMDKPLTCVESAELGKASRIVDAAGRYIEFCKALSQAN
;
A
#
# COMPACT_ATOMS: atom_id res chain seq x y z
N MET A 1 -6.91 -3.61 -8.67
CA MET A 1 -5.62 -3.07 -8.21
C MET A 1 -4.53 -4.13 -8.24
N GLU A 2 -4.66 -5.24 -7.50
CA GLU A 2 -3.65 -6.31 -7.52
C GLU A 2 -3.34 -6.85 -8.92
N ALA A 3 -4.36 -7.17 -9.73
CA ALA A 3 -4.14 -7.58 -11.12
C ALA A 3 -3.30 -6.57 -11.94
N GLY A 4 -3.46 -5.26 -11.70
CA GLY A 4 -2.67 -4.23 -12.37
C GLY A 4 -1.21 -4.20 -11.90
N LEU A 5 -0.99 -4.36 -10.59
CA LEU A 5 0.36 -4.50 -10.02
C LEU A 5 1.05 -5.77 -10.57
N ALA A 6 0.33 -6.90 -10.60
CA ALA A 6 0.85 -8.15 -11.12
C ALA A 6 1.21 -8.06 -12.62
N ALA A 7 0.35 -7.42 -13.42
CA ALA A 7 0.59 -7.16 -14.84
C ALA A 7 1.78 -6.23 -15.08
N ALA A 8 2.13 -5.36 -14.12
CA ALA A 8 3.33 -4.53 -14.14
C ALA A 8 4.58 -5.23 -13.56
N GLY A 9 4.47 -6.51 -13.18
CA GLY A 9 5.57 -7.29 -12.56
C GLY A 9 5.77 -7.03 -11.05
N LEU A 10 4.90 -6.26 -10.42
CA LEU A 10 4.98 -5.93 -9.00
C LEU A 10 4.28 -6.98 -8.14
N SER A 11 4.96 -7.45 -7.09
CA SER A 11 4.38 -8.36 -6.11
C SER A 11 3.63 -7.60 -5.02
N ALA A 12 2.44 -8.08 -4.64
CA ALA A 12 1.57 -7.45 -3.64
C ALA A 12 1.44 -8.33 -2.40
N SER A 13 1.55 -7.70 -1.22
CA SER A 13 1.40 -8.36 0.07
C SER A 13 0.20 -7.79 0.83
N PHE A 14 -0.77 -8.63 1.15
CA PHE A 14 -2.04 -8.23 1.74
C PHE A 14 -2.02 -8.39 3.25
N THR A 15 -2.37 -7.32 3.96
CA THR A 15 -2.49 -7.29 5.43
C THR A 15 -3.90 -7.63 5.93
N GLY A 16 -4.91 -7.60 5.05
CA GLY A 16 -6.31 -7.60 5.46
C GLY A 16 -6.77 -6.22 5.96
N PRO A 17 -7.87 -6.13 6.71
CA PRO A 17 -8.32 -4.87 7.30
C PRO A 17 -7.28 -4.33 8.28
N MET A 18 -6.77 -3.13 8.00
CA MET A 18 -5.77 -2.46 8.84
C MET A 18 -6.04 -0.94 8.88
N PRO A 19 -5.78 -0.27 10.02
CA PRO A 19 -5.81 1.19 10.07
C PRO A 19 -4.81 1.80 9.08
N THR A 20 -5.16 2.96 8.53
CA THR A 20 -4.27 3.73 7.65
C THR A 20 -2.84 3.92 8.21
N PRO A 21 -2.62 4.34 9.48
CA PRO A 21 -1.27 4.48 10.02
C PRO A 21 -0.51 3.14 10.15
N ALA A 22 -1.21 2.01 10.23
CA ALA A 22 -0.58 0.71 10.25
C ALA A 22 0.04 0.36 8.90
N VAL A 23 -0.62 0.70 7.79
CA VAL A 23 -0.05 0.48 6.45
C VAL A 23 1.18 1.33 6.25
N ALA A 24 1.16 2.61 6.62
CA ALA A 24 2.33 3.49 6.59
C ALA A 24 3.53 2.92 7.37
N TYR A 25 3.27 2.41 8.59
CA TYR A 25 4.29 1.74 9.39
C TYR A 25 4.83 0.47 8.71
N LEU A 26 3.94 -0.43 8.29
CA LEU A 26 4.33 -1.72 7.70
C LEU A 26 5.09 -1.56 6.38
N THR A 27 4.78 -0.55 5.56
CA THR A 27 5.53 -0.22 4.34
C THR A 27 7.02 -0.04 4.66
N ARG A 28 7.34 0.77 5.67
CA ARG A 28 8.72 0.99 6.11
C ARG A 28 9.32 -0.29 6.70
N THR A 29 8.58 -0.98 7.57
CA THR A 29 9.08 -2.20 8.25
C THR A 29 9.42 -3.32 7.28
N PHE A 30 8.63 -3.48 6.22
CA PHE A 30 8.87 -4.48 5.18
C PHE A 30 9.75 -3.99 4.02
N ARG A 31 10.20 -2.72 4.04
CA ARG A 31 10.92 -2.07 2.95
C ARG A 31 10.19 -2.23 1.61
N ALA A 32 8.87 -2.09 1.65
CA ALA A 32 8.05 -2.13 0.45
C ALA A 32 8.22 -0.82 -0.33
N GLU A 33 8.13 -0.90 -1.66
CA GLU A 33 8.19 0.27 -2.55
C GLU A 33 7.09 1.28 -2.26
N ALA A 34 5.89 0.77 -1.93
CA ALA A 34 4.75 1.60 -1.57
C ALA A 34 3.79 0.87 -0.62
N GLY A 35 3.06 1.66 0.18
CA GLY A 35 1.87 1.22 0.92
C GLY A 35 0.59 1.65 0.23
N ILE A 36 -0.45 0.82 0.27
CA ILE A 36 -1.73 1.12 -0.35
C ILE A 36 -2.85 0.86 0.66
N VAL A 37 -3.75 1.83 0.82
CA VAL A 37 -4.99 1.68 1.60
C VAL A 37 -6.19 1.91 0.71
N ILE A 38 -7.13 0.98 0.73
CA ILE A 38 -8.45 1.14 0.10
C ILE A 38 -9.45 1.54 1.20
N SER A 39 -9.78 2.83 1.26
CA SER A 39 -10.70 3.38 2.27
C SER A 39 -11.10 4.81 1.94
N ALA A 40 -12.37 5.16 2.21
CA ALA A 40 -12.84 6.55 2.26
C ALA A 40 -12.77 7.20 3.67
N SER A 41 -11.97 6.63 4.57
CA SER A 41 -11.78 7.15 5.94
C SER A 41 -13.08 7.24 6.74
N HIS A 42 -13.67 8.43 6.84
CA HIS A 42 -14.87 8.72 7.63
C HIS A 42 -16.11 8.96 6.75
N ASN A 43 -15.94 8.87 5.44
CA ASN A 43 -17.03 9.06 4.49
C ASN A 43 -18.09 7.96 4.61
N PRO A 44 -19.30 8.21 4.09
CA PRO A 44 -20.35 7.20 4.01
C PRO A 44 -19.89 5.91 3.31
N TYR A 45 -20.56 4.79 3.61
CA TYR A 45 -20.17 3.45 3.15
C TYR A 45 -20.15 3.27 1.62
N TYR A 46 -20.83 4.15 0.88
CA TYR A 46 -20.86 4.12 -0.58
C TYR A 46 -19.65 4.80 -1.21
N ASP A 47 -18.86 5.54 -0.43
CA ASP A 47 -17.61 6.13 -0.89
C ASP A 47 -16.45 5.16 -0.69
N ASN A 48 -15.48 5.21 -1.60
CA ASN A 48 -14.19 4.56 -1.43
C ASN A 48 -13.08 5.45 -1.99
N GLY A 49 -11.83 5.11 -1.66
CA GLY A 49 -10.67 5.82 -2.14
C GLY A 49 -9.43 4.94 -2.05
N ILE A 50 -8.38 5.37 -2.76
CA ILE A 50 -7.07 4.73 -2.70
C ILE A 50 -6.11 5.76 -2.14
N LYS A 51 -5.33 5.37 -1.12
CA LYS A 51 -4.25 6.19 -0.55
C LYS A 51 -2.94 5.46 -0.74
N PHE A 52 -1.93 6.18 -1.22
CA PHE A 52 -0.58 5.66 -1.39
C PHE A 52 0.37 6.23 -0.33
N PHE A 53 1.33 5.39 0.06
CA PHE A 53 2.42 5.74 0.96
C PHE A 53 3.76 5.44 0.28
N SER A 54 4.72 6.34 0.39
CA SER A 54 6.10 6.13 -0.07
C SER A 54 6.80 5.06 0.77
N ILE A 55 8.02 4.69 0.36
CA ILE A 55 8.94 3.83 1.14
C ILE A 55 9.17 4.36 2.57
N ASP A 56 9.11 5.69 2.76
CA ASP A 56 9.23 6.36 4.06
C ASP A 56 7.93 6.36 4.86
N GLY A 57 6.86 5.76 4.36
CA GLY A 57 5.56 5.69 5.03
C GLY A 57 4.81 7.02 5.06
N THR A 58 5.21 8.00 4.26
CA THR A 58 4.53 9.30 4.12
C THR A 58 3.61 9.32 2.91
N LYS A 59 2.73 10.33 2.80
CA LYS A 59 2.01 10.59 1.53
C LYS A 59 3.04 10.68 0.38
N LEU A 60 2.65 10.20 -0.80
CA LEU A 60 3.45 10.43 -2.00
C LEU A 60 3.71 11.94 -2.21
N PRO A 61 4.91 12.31 -2.66
CA PRO A 61 5.19 13.65 -3.16
C PRO A 61 4.27 14.02 -4.33
N ASP A 62 3.95 15.31 -4.46
CA ASP A 62 2.99 15.77 -5.47
C ASP A 62 3.48 15.51 -6.91
N ASP A 63 4.80 15.58 -7.17
CA ASP A 63 5.40 15.26 -8.48
C ASP A 63 5.22 13.77 -8.87
N VAL A 64 5.18 12.88 -7.87
CA VAL A 64 4.87 11.46 -8.10
C VAL A 64 3.38 11.28 -8.38
N GLU A 65 2.50 12.01 -7.70
CA GLU A 65 1.05 11.99 -7.99
C GLU A 65 0.77 12.46 -9.43
N GLU A 66 1.38 13.57 -9.85
CA GLU A 66 1.29 14.08 -11.22
C GLU A 66 1.82 13.08 -12.26
N ALA A 67 2.93 12.39 -11.95
CA ALA A 67 3.47 11.35 -12.82
C ALA A 67 2.52 10.16 -12.97
N ILE A 68 1.86 9.72 -11.88
CA ILE A 68 0.85 8.66 -11.91
C ILE A 68 -0.32 9.09 -12.80
N GLU A 69 -0.82 10.32 -12.66
CA GLU A 69 -1.91 10.86 -13.49
C GLU A 69 -1.53 10.86 -14.98
N ALA A 70 -0.31 11.28 -15.32
CA ALA A 70 0.19 11.26 -16.69
C ALA A 70 0.34 9.84 -17.28
N GLU A 71 0.65 8.83 -16.46
CA GLU A 71 0.67 7.42 -16.87
C GLU A 71 -0.74 6.86 -17.08
N MET A 72 -1.76 7.36 -16.36
CA MET A 72 -3.13 6.88 -16.49
C MET A 72 -3.75 7.17 -17.87
N ASP A 73 -3.26 8.20 -18.58
CA ASP A 73 -3.69 8.54 -19.94
C ASP A 73 -3.04 7.67 -21.03
N LYS A 74 -2.04 6.85 -20.66
CA LYS A 74 -1.32 6.00 -21.60
C LYS A 74 -1.98 4.63 -21.73
N PRO A 75 -1.79 3.93 -22.87
CA PRO A 75 -2.24 2.56 -23.01
C PRO A 75 -1.60 1.65 -21.96
N LEU A 76 -2.41 0.78 -21.34
CA LEU A 76 -1.92 -0.22 -20.40
C LEU A 76 -1.00 -1.22 -21.11
N THR A 77 0.15 -1.48 -20.51
CA THR A 77 1.10 -2.53 -20.93
C THR A 77 1.14 -3.64 -19.88
N CYS A 78 1.48 -4.85 -20.32
CA CYS A 78 1.70 -6.00 -19.43
C CYS A 78 3.10 -6.55 -19.66
N VAL A 79 3.78 -6.94 -18.59
CA VAL A 79 5.03 -7.68 -18.66
C VAL A 79 4.79 -9.10 -19.21
N GLU A 80 5.86 -9.78 -19.60
CA GLU A 80 5.79 -11.17 -20.04
C GLU A 80 5.29 -12.10 -18.93
N SER A 81 4.69 -13.23 -19.31
CA SER A 81 4.04 -14.14 -18.34
C SER A 81 5.00 -14.65 -17.25
N ALA A 82 6.30 -14.75 -17.55
CA ALA A 82 7.33 -15.17 -16.60
C ALA A 82 7.66 -14.10 -15.53
N GLU A 83 7.33 -12.84 -15.80
CA GLU A 83 7.66 -11.68 -14.96
C GLU A 83 6.47 -11.19 -14.15
N LEU A 84 5.30 -11.81 -14.30
CA LEU A 84 4.09 -11.44 -13.55
C LEU A 84 4.34 -11.45 -12.03
N GLY A 85 3.92 -10.36 -11.39
CA GLY A 85 4.00 -10.20 -9.96
C GLY A 85 3.13 -11.21 -9.21
N LYS A 86 3.49 -11.49 -7.95
CA LYS A 86 2.80 -12.48 -7.12
C LYS A 86 2.06 -11.82 -5.96
N ALA A 87 0.91 -12.39 -5.62
CA ALA A 87 0.15 -12.02 -4.43
C ALA A 87 0.51 -12.92 -3.24
N SER A 88 0.67 -12.32 -2.07
CA SER A 88 0.89 -13.04 -0.81
C SER A 88 0.12 -12.40 0.36
N ARG A 89 -0.05 -13.11 1.48
CA ARG A 89 -0.72 -12.57 2.67
C ARG A 89 0.26 -12.46 3.84
N ILE A 90 0.21 -11.34 4.54
CA ILE A 90 0.96 -11.10 5.77
C ILE A 90 0.07 -11.51 6.93
N VAL A 91 0.34 -12.69 7.50
CA VAL A 91 -0.52 -13.31 8.52
C VAL A 91 -0.47 -12.58 9.87
N ASP A 92 0.66 -11.93 10.19
CA ASP A 92 0.95 -11.34 11.50
C ASP A 92 0.92 -9.80 11.50
N ALA A 93 0.39 -9.17 10.44
CA ALA A 93 0.40 -7.71 10.26
C ALA A 93 -0.20 -6.95 11.46
N ALA A 94 -1.35 -7.40 11.96
CA ALA A 94 -1.99 -6.80 13.13
C ALA A 94 -1.12 -6.92 14.39
N GLY A 95 -0.52 -8.09 14.62
CA GLY A 95 0.37 -8.32 15.76
C GLY A 95 1.58 -7.38 15.76
N ARG A 96 2.23 -7.22 14.59
CA ARG A 96 3.36 -6.30 14.42
C ARG A 96 3.00 -4.85 14.75
N TYR A 97 1.84 -4.39 14.31
CA TYR A 97 1.39 -3.02 14.58
C TYR A 97 0.98 -2.82 16.05
N ILE A 98 0.34 -3.82 16.66
CA ILE A 98 -0.01 -3.81 18.09
C ILE A 98 1.24 -3.67 18.95
N GLU A 99 2.29 -4.45 18.68
CA GLU A 99 3.55 -4.36 19.44
C GLU A 99 4.24 -3.02 19.27
N PHE A 100 4.23 -2.45 18.06
CA PHE A 100 4.71 -1.09 17.81
C PHE A 100 3.97 -0.05 18.67
N CYS A 101 2.63 -0.10 18.70
CA CYS A 101 1.82 0.81 19.51
C CYS A 101 2.09 0.66 21.01
N LYS A 102 2.26 -0.57 21.51
CA LYS A 102 2.64 -0.82 22.92
C LYS A 102 3.98 -0.19 23.26
N ALA A 103 4.99 -0.37 22.41
CA ALA A 103 6.32 0.19 22.63
C ALA A 103 6.30 1.73 22.73
N LEU A 104 5.48 2.42 21.93
CA LEU A 104 5.30 3.88 22.04
C LEU A 104 4.70 4.30 23.39
N SER A 105 3.76 3.52 23.92
CA SER A 105 3.12 3.84 25.21
C SER A 105 4.02 3.62 26.43
N GLN A 106 5.02 2.74 26.32
CA GLN A 106 5.98 2.45 27.40
C GLN A 106 7.22 3.37 27.38
N ALA A 107 7.39 4.15 26.32
CA ALA A 107 8.47 5.11 26.17
C ALA A 107 8.14 6.49 26.77
N ASN A 108 6.96 6.64 27.40
CA ASN A 108 6.49 7.84 28.10
C ASN A 108 6.38 7.62 29.61
#